data_AF-A0A1C0ZX03-F1
#
_entry.id   AF-A0A1C0ZX03-F1
#
_cell.length_a   1.000
_cell.length_b   1.000
_cell.length_c   1.000
_cell.angle_alpha   90.00
_cell.angle_beta   90.00
_cell.angle_gamma   90.00
#
_symmetry.space_group_name_H-M   'P 1'
#
loop_
_entity.id
_entity.type
_entity.pdbx_description
1 polymer ?
#
loop_
_entity_poly.entity_id
_entity_poly.type
_entity_poly.pdbx_seq_one_letter_code
_entity_poly.pdbx_strand_id
1 'polypeptide(L)'
;MESTQQKVDRLQAELDALNAQSPRNETAINQTAIALDEAKRELAQQAAEQIKIQDAAIEFVSALDTMDFDGLTLRQVIGSEDGYQLVTIELKKAFIAQADEFSKQLTGEIEQRLQLQSMFDAVSAKIQAQDKEIDDTNRLLNEEKFARAQAEQYRDNAAKQLEEAKKEVERLNAQVDDLRKEIAVGAREAYKVVDTEAEAQKKKELADKIRKDRTVYDVVPDNVINPKNYTAKLVATDEVVNYNWTKKNFYIELTDENEILQFRQQYSQPEATESDPAEVATSLPDSVTPEETFPDLPSAELPEVSSLPNTVDQGQQNGEVSAANAGQGQTVEERLSALEAHVFGYVKQAVA
;
A
#
# COMPACT_ATOMS: atom_id res chain seq x y z
N MET A 1 -59.11 2.31 -36.80
CA MET A 1 -58.03 1.40 -37.24
C MET A 1 -57.90 1.56 -38.74
N GLU A 2 -56.68 1.68 -39.25
CA GLU A 2 -56.39 1.68 -40.69
C GLU A 2 -56.64 0.27 -41.24
N SER A 3 -57.31 0.13 -42.39
CA SER A 3 -57.46 -1.21 -43.00
C SER A 3 -56.15 -1.68 -43.63
N THR A 4 -55.95 -2.99 -43.75
CA THR A 4 -54.74 -3.57 -44.38
C THR A 4 -54.54 -3.02 -45.80
N GLN A 5 -55.62 -2.81 -46.54
CA GLN A 5 -55.58 -2.18 -47.87
C GLN A 5 -55.12 -0.72 -47.80
N GLN A 6 -55.66 0.07 -46.87
CA GLN A 6 -55.24 1.46 -46.66
C GLN A 6 -53.76 1.54 -46.27
N LYS A 7 -53.27 0.59 -45.45
CA LYS A 7 -51.88 0.48 -45.05
C LYS A 7 -50.97 0.16 -46.24
N VAL A 8 -51.37 -0.74 -47.14
CA VAL A 8 -50.63 -1.03 -48.39
C VAL A 8 -50.59 0.22 -49.28
N ASP A 9 -51.74 0.88 -49.49
CA ASP A 9 -51.82 2.07 -50.35
C ASP A 9 -50.97 3.22 -49.79
N ARG A 10 -50.99 3.41 -48.47
CA ARG A 10 -50.16 4.40 -47.77
C ARG A 10 -48.67 4.09 -47.90
N LEU A 11 -48.25 2.86 -47.62
CA LEU A 11 -46.83 2.46 -47.70
C LEU A 11 -46.30 2.50 -49.14
N GLN A 12 -47.15 2.20 -50.13
CA GLN A 12 -46.82 2.34 -51.55
C GLN A 12 -46.59 3.82 -51.91
N ALA A 13 -47.49 4.71 -51.49
CA ALA A 13 -47.34 6.16 -51.71
C ALA A 13 -46.12 6.74 -50.98
N GLU A 14 -45.84 6.26 -49.76
CA GLU A 14 -44.68 6.66 -48.97
C GLU A 14 -43.36 6.21 -49.62
N LEU A 15 -43.32 4.98 -50.15
CA LEU A 15 -42.18 4.47 -50.90
C LEU A 15 -41.93 5.30 -52.18
N ASP A 16 -42.98 5.66 -52.91
CA ASP A 16 -42.90 6.49 -54.11
C ASP A 16 -42.41 7.92 -53.79
N ALA A 17 -42.87 8.50 -52.68
CA ALA A 17 -42.42 9.80 -52.19
C ALA A 17 -40.93 9.79 -51.76
N LEU A 18 -40.50 8.75 -51.02
CA LEU A 18 -39.10 8.57 -50.62
C LEU A 18 -38.18 8.34 -51.83
N ASN A 19 -38.68 7.64 -52.85
CA ASN A 19 -37.97 7.43 -54.11
C ASN A 19 -37.82 8.71 -54.94
N ALA A 20 -38.75 9.65 -54.82
CA ALA A 20 -38.72 10.94 -55.49
C ALA A 20 -37.89 12.01 -54.75
N GLN A 21 -37.48 11.75 -53.50
CA GLN A 21 -36.75 12.72 -52.67
C GLN A 21 -35.25 12.74 -53.01
N SER A 22 -34.66 13.94 -53.04
CA SER A 22 -33.22 14.14 -53.22
C SER A 22 -32.66 15.04 -52.11
N PRO A 23 -31.62 14.62 -51.36
CA PRO A 23 -30.89 13.35 -51.52
C PRO A 23 -31.73 12.14 -51.06
N ARG A 24 -31.48 10.99 -51.69
CA ARG A 24 -32.25 9.75 -51.52
C ARG A 24 -31.82 9.03 -50.24
N ASN A 25 -32.76 8.73 -49.35
CA ASN A 25 -32.49 8.00 -48.10
C ASN A 25 -32.71 6.49 -48.31
N GLU A 26 -31.64 5.77 -48.67
CA GLU A 26 -31.73 4.32 -48.95
C GLU A 26 -32.16 3.49 -47.74
N THR A 27 -31.78 3.89 -46.53
CA THR A 27 -32.17 3.18 -45.31
C THR A 27 -33.68 3.25 -45.10
N ALA A 28 -34.27 4.45 -45.25
CA ALA A 28 -35.71 4.62 -45.15
C ALA A 28 -36.46 3.88 -46.27
N ILE A 29 -35.96 3.94 -47.51
CA ILE A 29 -36.55 3.21 -48.65
C ILE A 29 -36.58 1.70 -48.39
N ASN A 30 -35.48 1.11 -47.93
CA ASN A 30 -35.41 -0.32 -47.66
C ASN A 30 -36.34 -0.72 -46.51
N GLN A 31 -36.45 0.10 -45.46
CA GLN A 31 -37.38 -0.14 -44.36
C GLN A 31 -38.85 -0.10 -44.82
N THR A 32 -39.22 0.93 -45.59
CA THR A 32 -40.59 1.07 -46.11
C THR A 32 -40.92 -0.02 -47.14
N ALA A 33 -39.96 -0.47 -47.95
CA ALA A 33 -40.14 -1.58 -48.88
C ALA A 33 -40.39 -2.92 -48.17
N ILE A 34 -39.64 -3.22 -47.10
CA ILE A 34 -39.86 -4.42 -46.28
C ILE A 34 -41.24 -4.35 -45.61
N ALA A 35 -41.61 -3.20 -45.04
CA ALA A 35 -42.93 -3.02 -44.43
C ALA A 35 -44.09 -3.16 -45.44
N LEU A 36 -43.89 -2.71 -46.68
CA LEU A 36 -44.86 -2.84 -47.77
C LEU A 36 -45.03 -4.29 -48.22
N ASP A 37 -43.95 -5.05 -48.35
CA ASP A 37 -44.01 -6.47 -48.70
C ASP A 37 -44.71 -7.29 -47.60
N GLU A 38 -44.42 -7.00 -46.33
CA GLU A 38 -45.12 -7.60 -45.19
C GLU A 38 -46.63 -7.29 -45.23
N ALA A 39 -47.00 -6.02 -45.47
CA ALA A 39 -48.40 -5.60 -45.57
C ALA A 39 -49.14 -6.24 -46.78
N LYS A 40 -48.46 -6.41 -47.92
CA LYS A 40 -49.02 -7.11 -49.09
C LYS A 40 -49.23 -8.60 -48.80
N ARG A 41 -48.32 -9.22 -48.06
CA ARG A 41 -48.45 -10.62 -47.63
C ARG A 41 -49.61 -10.83 -46.66
N GLU A 42 -49.77 -9.91 -45.72
CA GLU A 42 -50.90 -9.86 -44.77
C GLU A 42 -52.24 -9.71 -45.51
N LEU A 43 -52.32 -8.80 -46.49
CA LEU A 43 -53.49 -8.61 -47.34
C LEU A 43 -53.84 -9.87 -48.16
N ALA A 44 -52.84 -10.52 -48.74
CA ALA A 44 -53.02 -11.76 -49.50
C ALA A 44 -53.51 -12.91 -48.60
N GLN A 45 -53.04 -12.98 -47.35
CA GLN A 45 -53.53 -13.95 -46.37
C GLN A 45 -55.00 -13.68 -46.01
N GLN A 46 -55.38 -12.44 -45.74
CA GLN A 46 -56.78 -12.08 -45.47
C GLN A 46 -57.71 -12.43 -46.64
N ALA A 47 -57.28 -12.16 -47.87
CA ALA A 47 -58.04 -12.53 -49.06
C ALA A 47 -58.20 -14.05 -49.20
N ALA A 48 -57.12 -14.82 -48.97
CA ALA A 48 -57.16 -16.27 -49.00
C ALA A 48 -58.05 -16.87 -47.89
N GLU A 49 -58.07 -16.24 -46.72
CA GLU A 49 -58.93 -16.64 -45.61
C GLU A 49 -60.41 -16.35 -45.88
N GLN A 50 -60.72 -15.19 -46.48
CA GLN A 50 -62.08 -14.89 -46.96
C GLN A 50 -62.58 -15.89 -48.00
N ILE A 51 -61.72 -16.34 -48.92
CA ILE A 51 -62.10 -17.38 -49.89
C ILE A 51 -62.44 -18.68 -49.17
N LYS A 52 -61.64 -19.10 -48.18
CA LYS A 52 -61.93 -20.30 -47.38
C LYS A 52 -63.24 -20.17 -46.60
N ILE A 53 -63.54 -19.00 -46.04
CA ILE A 53 -64.80 -18.75 -45.33
C ILE A 53 -65.98 -18.83 -46.30
N GLN A 54 -65.84 -18.29 -47.52
CA GLN A 54 -66.87 -18.40 -48.56
C GLN A 54 -67.08 -19.85 -49.01
N ASP A 55 -66.01 -20.62 -49.22
CA ASP A 55 -66.09 -22.04 -49.57
C ASP A 55 -66.78 -22.85 -48.46
N ALA A 56 -66.42 -22.61 -47.20
CA ALA A 56 -67.07 -23.23 -46.05
C ALA A 56 -68.56 -22.84 -45.94
N ALA A 57 -68.93 -21.60 -46.29
CA ALA A 57 -70.32 -21.16 -46.32
C ALA A 57 -71.12 -21.87 -47.43
N ILE A 58 -70.48 -22.16 -48.57
CA ILE A 58 -71.07 -22.97 -49.65
C ILE A 58 -71.29 -24.41 -49.16
N GLU A 59 -70.28 -25.03 -48.56
CA GLU A 59 -70.39 -26.38 -48.00
C GLU A 59 -71.45 -26.49 -46.90
N PHE A 60 -71.53 -25.49 -46.01
CA PHE A 60 -72.52 -25.43 -44.94
C PHE A 60 -73.95 -25.43 -45.46
N VAL A 61 -74.24 -24.64 -46.50
CA VAL A 61 -75.55 -24.65 -47.14
C VAL A 61 -75.81 -25.97 -47.86
N SER A 62 -74.83 -26.51 -48.57
CA SER A 62 -74.97 -27.81 -49.22
C SER A 62 -75.23 -28.93 -48.21
N ALA A 63 -74.68 -28.84 -46.99
CA ALA A 63 -74.98 -29.77 -45.91
C ALA A 63 -76.42 -29.59 -45.39
N LEU A 64 -76.91 -28.36 -45.27
CA LEU A 64 -78.31 -28.08 -44.87
C LEU A 64 -79.32 -28.62 -45.88
N ASP A 65 -78.98 -28.67 -47.17
CA ASP A 65 -79.83 -29.30 -48.19
C ASP A 65 -79.95 -30.81 -48.03
N THR A 66 -78.93 -31.44 -47.45
CA THR A 66 -78.91 -32.89 -47.15
C THR A 66 -79.52 -33.24 -45.80
N MET A 67 -79.82 -32.23 -44.97
CA MET A 67 -80.47 -32.46 -43.68
C MET A 67 -81.94 -32.79 -43.87
N ASP A 68 -82.38 -33.80 -43.13
CA ASP A 68 -83.76 -34.25 -43.09
C ASP A 68 -84.53 -33.51 -41.98
N PHE A 69 -85.56 -32.78 -42.37
CA PHE A 69 -86.47 -32.07 -41.47
C PHE A 69 -87.82 -32.78 -41.51
N ASP A 70 -87.93 -33.86 -40.71
CA ASP A 70 -89.16 -34.66 -40.58
C ASP A 70 -89.61 -35.30 -41.93
N GLY A 71 -88.66 -35.87 -42.67
CA GLY A 71 -88.89 -36.50 -43.98
C GLY A 71 -88.83 -35.53 -45.16
N LEU A 72 -88.55 -34.25 -44.94
CA LEU A 72 -88.50 -33.20 -45.95
C LEU A 72 -87.13 -32.51 -45.99
N THR A 73 -86.64 -32.22 -47.19
CA THR A 73 -85.44 -31.39 -47.37
C THR A 73 -85.77 -29.91 -47.13
N LEU A 74 -84.75 -29.09 -46.84
CA LEU A 74 -84.92 -27.64 -46.66
C LEU A 74 -85.69 -26.99 -47.83
N ARG A 75 -85.40 -27.42 -49.06
CA ARG A 75 -86.08 -26.99 -50.29
C ARG A 75 -87.58 -27.35 -50.28
N GLN A 76 -87.95 -28.52 -49.75
CA GLN A 76 -89.35 -28.96 -49.66
C GLN A 76 -90.10 -28.25 -48.52
N VAL A 77 -89.44 -27.98 -47.39
CA VAL A 77 -90.02 -27.24 -46.26
C VAL A 77 -90.38 -25.80 -46.66
N ILE A 78 -89.55 -25.14 -47.47
CA ILE A 78 -89.79 -23.75 -47.89
C ILE A 78 -90.86 -23.65 -48.99
N GLY A 79 -91.07 -24.71 -49.77
CA GLY A 79 -92.19 -24.84 -50.69
C GLY A 79 -92.17 -23.92 -51.93
N SER A 80 -91.15 -23.07 -52.09
CA SER A 80 -90.94 -22.22 -53.26
C SER A 80 -89.46 -22.06 -53.59
N GLU A 81 -89.11 -22.01 -54.88
CA GLU A 81 -87.72 -21.85 -55.35
C GLU A 81 -87.13 -20.50 -54.93
N ASP A 82 -87.88 -19.42 -55.14
CA ASP A 82 -87.43 -18.07 -54.80
C ASP A 82 -87.24 -17.89 -53.28
N GLY A 83 -88.15 -18.47 -52.48
CA GLY A 83 -88.03 -18.48 -51.02
C GLY A 83 -86.81 -19.29 -50.56
N TYR A 84 -86.55 -20.43 -51.19
CA TYR A 84 -85.39 -21.27 -50.88
C TYR A 84 -84.07 -20.55 -51.21
N GLN A 85 -83.99 -19.87 -52.36
CA GLN A 85 -82.82 -19.08 -52.73
C GLN A 85 -82.60 -17.91 -51.77
N LEU A 86 -83.66 -17.22 -51.35
CA LEU A 86 -83.57 -16.13 -50.38
C LEU A 86 -83.04 -16.62 -49.01
N VAL A 87 -83.62 -17.70 -48.49
CA VAL A 87 -83.18 -18.31 -47.21
C VAL A 87 -81.74 -18.78 -47.31
N THR A 88 -81.36 -19.39 -48.42
CA THR A 88 -79.98 -19.83 -48.68
C THR A 88 -78.99 -18.66 -48.68
N ILE A 89 -79.32 -17.56 -49.36
CA ILE A 89 -78.48 -16.36 -49.40
C ILE A 89 -78.30 -15.78 -47.99
N GLU A 90 -79.38 -15.68 -47.21
CA GLU A 90 -79.28 -15.12 -45.86
C GLU A 90 -78.56 -16.04 -44.87
N LEU A 91 -78.70 -17.37 -45.01
CA LEU A 91 -77.90 -18.31 -44.23
C LEU A 91 -76.39 -18.22 -44.57
N LYS A 92 -76.03 -18.09 -45.85
CA LYS A 92 -74.63 -17.87 -46.25
C LYS A 92 -74.08 -16.57 -45.66
N LYS A 93 -74.84 -15.47 -45.76
CA LYS A 93 -74.41 -14.17 -45.22
C LYS A 93 -74.25 -14.22 -43.70
N ALA A 94 -75.20 -14.82 -42.98
CA ALA A 94 -75.13 -14.96 -41.53
C ALA A 94 -73.92 -15.80 -41.10
N PHE A 95 -73.68 -16.92 -41.79
CA PHE A 95 -72.52 -17.77 -41.53
C PHE A 95 -71.20 -17.05 -41.79
N ILE A 96 -71.06 -16.38 -42.94
CA ILE A 96 -69.85 -15.62 -43.28
C ILE A 96 -69.59 -14.52 -42.25
N ALA A 97 -70.61 -13.76 -41.86
CA ALA A 97 -70.46 -12.70 -40.85
C ALA A 97 -70.01 -13.25 -39.50
N GLN A 98 -70.57 -14.37 -39.06
CA GLN A 98 -70.20 -15.01 -37.81
C GLN A 98 -68.79 -15.63 -37.87
N ALA A 99 -68.43 -16.26 -38.99
CA ALA A 99 -67.09 -16.82 -39.21
C ALA A 99 -66.00 -15.74 -39.23
N ASP A 100 -66.29 -14.59 -39.86
CA ASP A 100 -65.40 -13.41 -39.86
C ASP A 100 -65.19 -12.86 -38.43
N GLU A 101 -66.24 -12.84 -37.61
CA GLU A 101 -66.15 -12.39 -36.22
C GLU A 101 -65.32 -13.34 -35.37
N PHE A 102 -65.54 -14.66 -35.50
CA PHE A 102 -64.74 -15.68 -34.81
C PHE A 102 -63.27 -15.67 -35.25
N SER A 103 -62.99 -15.52 -36.55
CA SER A 103 -61.61 -15.42 -37.06
C SER A 103 -60.89 -14.23 -36.42
N LYS A 104 -61.52 -13.05 -36.39
CA LYS A 104 -60.95 -11.86 -35.72
C LYS A 104 -60.68 -12.06 -34.23
N GLN A 105 -61.60 -12.71 -33.52
CA GLN A 105 -61.41 -13.03 -32.10
C GLN A 105 -60.23 -13.99 -31.90
N LEU A 106 -60.14 -15.04 -32.72
CA LEU A 106 -59.07 -16.04 -32.64
C LEU A 106 -57.70 -15.42 -32.92
N THR A 107 -57.58 -14.56 -33.93
CA THR A 107 -56.33 -13.86 -34.24
C THR A 107 -55.92 -12.94 -33.09
N GLY A 108 -56.87 -12.21 -32.49
CA GLY A 108 -56.61 -11.38 -31.32
C GLY A 108 -56.13 -12.18 -30.10
N GLU A 109 -56.71 -13.36 -29.83
CA GLU A 109 -56.24 -14.24 -28.75
C GLU A 109 -54.85 -14.82 -29.03
N ILE A 110 -54.56 -15.20 -30.27
CA ILE A 110 -53.24 -15.69 -30.68
C ILE A 110 -52.18 -14.60 -30.48
N GLU A 111 -52.46 -13.36 -30.87
CA GLU A 111 -51.57 -12.22 -30.64
C GLU A 111 -51.32 -11.97 -29.14
N GLN A 112 -52.37 -11.99 -28.33
CA GLN A 112 -52.23 -11.86 -26.87
C GLN A 112 -51.38 -12.98 -26.28
N ARG A 113 -51.57 -14.22 -26.74
CA ARG A 113 -50.77 -15.37 -26.28
C ARG A 113 -49.30 -15.23 -26.67
N LEU A 114 -49.01 -14.77 -27.88
CA LEU A 114 -47.65 -14.49 -28.34
C LEU A 114 -46.99 -13.38 -27.50
N GLN A 115 -47.73 -12.31 -27.19
CA GLN A 115 -47.24 -11.24 -26.31
C GLN A 115 -46.94 -11.75 -24.90
N LEU A 116 -47.86 -12.52 -24.30
CA LEU A 116 -47.63 -13.13 -22.98
C LEU A 116 -46.41 -14.04 -22.98
N GLN A 117 -46.24 -14.85 -24.03
CA GLN A 117 -45.09 -15.75 -24.15
C GLN A 117 -43.77 -14.96 -24.27
N SER A 118 -43.75 -13.90 -25.09
CA SER A 118 -42.59 -13.00 -25.18
C SER A 118 -42.26 -12.33 -23.83
N MET A 119 -43.27 -11.86 -23.10
CA MET A 119 -43.08 -11.28 -21.77
C MET A 119 -42.54 -12.32 -20.77
N PHE A 120 -43.06 -13.55 -20.81
CA PHE A 120 -42.60 -14.64 -19.98
C PHE A 120 -41.13 -14.98 -20.25
N ASP A 121 -40.74 -15.10 -21.52
CA ASP A 121 -39.36 -15.38 -21.91
C ASP A 121 -38.41 -14.26 -21.47
N ALA A 122 -38.83 -12.99 -21.60
CA ALA A 122 -38.06 -11.85 -21.13
C ALA A 122 -37.88 -11.83 -19.60
N VAL A 123 -38.93 -12.15 -18.83
CA VAL A 123 -38.85 -12.27 -17.37
C VAL A 123 -37.95 -13.43 -16.96
N SER A 124 -38.08 -14.59 -17.62
CA SER A 124 -37.25 -15.77 -17.38
C SER A 124 -35.77 -15.48 -17.62
N ALA A 125 -35.44 -14.80 -18.73
CA ALA A 125 -34.07 -14.37 -19.02
C ALA A 125 -33.52 -13.40 -17.95
N LYS A 126 -34.37 -12.48 -17.46
CA LYS A 126 -33.99 -11.55 -16.40
C LYS A 126 -33.70 -12.26 -15.08
N ILE A 127 -34.51 -13.26 -14.71
CA ILE A 127 -34.28 -14.08 -13.50
C ILE A 127 -32.94 -14.82 -13.62
N GLN A 128 -32.67 -15.48 -14.75
CA GLN A 128 -31.40 -16.17 -14.98
C GLN A 128 -30.18 -15.24 -14.92
N ALA A 129 -30.32 -14.00 -15.40
CA ALA A 129 -29.27 -13.00 -15.29
C ALA A 129 -29.04 -12.57 -13.83
N GLN A 130 -30.11 -12.35 -13.06
CA GLN A 130 -30.02 -12.01 -11.64
C GLN A 130 -29.43 -13.16 -10.80
N ASP A 131 -29.79 -14.41 -11.08
CA ASP A 131 -29.21 -15.56 -10.37
C ASP A 131 -27.70 -15.64 -10.58
N LYS A 132 -27.21 -15.40 -11.81
CA LYS A 132 -25.77 -15.32 -12.09
C LYS A 132 -25.10 -14.17 -11.33
N GLU A 133 -25.72 -12.99 -11.30
CA GLU A 133 -25.20 -11.84 -10.58
C GLU A 133 -25.11 -12.11 -9.06
N ILE A 134 -26.09 -12.80 -8.50
CA ILE A 134 -26.10 -13.24 -7.10
C ILE A 134 -24.96 -14.23 -6.84
N ASP A 135 -24.77 -15.22 -7.70
CA ASP A 135 -23.69 -16.20 -7.58
C ASP A 135 -22.31 -15.54 -7.65
N ASP A 136 -22.11 -14.63 -8.60
CA ASP A 136 -20.86 -13.86 -8.73
C ASP A 136 -20.62 -12.96 -7.51
N THR A 137 -21.65 -12.28 -7.02
CA THR A 137 -21.57 -11.45 -5.81
C THR A 137 -21.20 -12.28 -4.59
N ASN A 138 -21.80 -13.47 -4.43
CA ASN A 138 -21.49 -14.37 -3.34
C ASN A 138 -20.05 -14.90 -3.41
N ARG A 139 -19.55 -15.17 -4.63
CA ARG A 139 -18.16 -15.57 -4.84
C ARG A 139 -17.20 -14.46 -4.42
N LEU A 140 -17.40 -13.23 -4.90
CA LEU A 140 -16.58 -12.06 -4.53
C LEU A 140 -16.64 -11.79 -3.02
N LEU A 141 -17.82 -11.91 -2.41
CA LEU A 141 -17.98 -11.72 -0.97
C LEU A 141 -17.17 -12.75 -0.17
N ASN A 142 -17.09 -13.99 -0.63
CA ASN A 142 -16.30 -15.02 0.02
C ASN A 142 -14.79 -14.80 -0.16
N GLU A 143 -14.36 -14.37 -1.35
CA GLU A 143 -12.97 -13.99 -1.63
C GLU A 143 -12.53 -12.84 -0.70
N GLU A 144 -13.36 -11.79 -0.56
CA GLU A 144 -13.10 -10.67 0.35
C GLU A 144 -13.07 -11.07 1.83
N LYS A 145 -13.98 -11.95 2.26
CA LYS A 145 -13.96 -12.48 3.64
C LYS A 145 -12.65 -13.22 3.93
N PHE A 146 -12.16 -14.00 2.98
CA PHE A 146 -10.89 -14.70 3.11
C PHE A 146 -9.70 -13.73 3.16
N ALA A 147 -9.65 -12.77 2.23
CA ALA A 147 -8.62 -11.73 2.21
C ALA A 147 -8.58 -10.92 3.51
N ARG A 148 -9.75 -10.56 4.05
CA ARG A 148 -9.87 -9.87 5.33
C ARG A 148 -9.37 -10.72 6.49
N ALA A 149 -9.76 -11.99 6.57
CA ALA A 149 -9.28 -12.88 7.63
C ALA A 149 -7.75 -13.03 7.58
N GLN A 150 -7.18 -13.12 6.38
CA GLN A 150 -5.73 -13.17 6.18
C GLN A 150 -5.05 -11.87 6.62
N ALA A 151 -5.62 -10.71 6.28
CA ALA A 151 -5.11 -9.40 6.70
C ALA A 151 -5.16 -9.22 8.22
N GLU A 152 -6.25 -9.66 8.87
CA GLU A 152 -6.37 -9.67 10.33
C GLU A 152 -5.30 -10.55 10.97
N GLN A 153 -5.02 -11.73 10.40
CA GLN A 153 -3.93 -12.60 10.86
C GLN A 153 -2.55 -11.94 10.72
N TYR A 154 -2.26 -11.28 9.58
CA TYR A 154 -1.00 -10.56 9.39
C TYR A 154 -0.85 -9.41 10.40
N ARG A 155 -1.92 -8.65 10.64
CA ARG A 155 -1.93 -7.58 11.63
C ARG A 155 -1.64 -8.12 13.02
N ASP A 156 -2.27 -9.21 13.42
CA ASP A 156 -2.09 -9.79 14.76
C ASP A 156 -0.67 -10.35 14.94
N ASN A 157 -0.09 -10.96 13.90
CA ASN A 157 1.31 -11.40 13.90
C ASN A 157 2.28 -10.21 13.99
N ALA A 158 2.05 -9.15 13.22
CA ALA A 158 2.87 -7.94 13.27
C ALA A 158 2.78 -7.26 14.65
N ALA A 159 1.59 -7.24 15.27
CA ALA A 159 1.41 -6.73 16.63
C ALA A 159 2.21 -7.52 17.67
N LYS A 160 2.25 -8.86 17.55
CA LYS A 160 3.09 -9.71 18.42
C LYS A 160 4.58 -9.42 18.23
N GLN A 161 5.06 -9.36 16.99
CA GLN A 161 6.47 -9.05 16.70
C GLN A 161 6.87 -7.67 17.23
N LEU A 162 5.98 -6.68 17.12
CA LEU A 162 6.22 -5.34 17.64
C LEU A 162 6.31 -5.33 19.18
N GLU A 163 5.47 -6.12 19.85
CA GLU A 163 5.52 -6.27 21.31
C GLU A 163 6.80 -6.98 21.77
N GLU A 164 7.22 -8.03 21.06
CA GLU A 164 8.50 -8.73 21.32
C GLU A 164 9.70 -7.78 21.12
N ALA A 165 9.71 -7.02 20.02
CA ALA A 165 10.75 -6.04 19.75
C ALA A 165 10.81 -4.94 20.83
N LYS A 166 9.66 -4.46 21.31
CA LYS A 166 9.60 -3.49 22.43
C LYS A 166 10.21 -4.06 23.71
N LYS A 167 9.87 -5.30 24.07
CA LYS A 167 10.45 -5.97 25.25
C LYS A 167 11.97 -6.12 25.13
N GLU A 168 12.46 -6.43 23.94
CA GLU A 168 13.90 -6.54 23.71
C GLU A 168 14.60 -5.17 23.80
N VAL A 169 13.99 -4.11 23.29
CA VAL A 169 14.50 -2.74 23.47
C VAL A 169 14.54 -2.35 24.95
N GLU A 170 13.50 -2.66 25.73
CA GLU A 170 13.49 -2.42 27.17
C GLU A 170 14.61 -3.19 27.89
N ARG A 171 14.79 -4.48 27.54
CA ARG A 171 15.88 -5.32 28.07
C ARG A 171 17.25 -4.73 27.76
N LEU A 172 17.49 -4.32 26.51
CA LEU A 172 18.76 -3.72 26.08
C LEU A 172 19.02 -2.37 26.76
N ASN A 173 17.99 -1.53 26.92
CA ASN A 173 18.13 -0.27 27.66
C ASN A 173 18.50 -0.50 29.12
N ALA A 174 17.90 -1.50 29.78
CA ALA A 174 18.28 -1.86 31.14
C ALA A 174 19.76 -2.31 31.23
N GLN A 175 20.23 -3.12 30.27
CA GLN A 175 21.64 -3.52 30.20
C GLN A 175 22.57 -2.33 29.98
N VAL A 176 22.21 -1.41 29.09
CA VAL A 176 23.01 -0.19 28.83
C VAL A 176 23.08 0.67 30.09
N ASP A 177 21.99 0.83 30.83
CA ASP A 177 21.98 1.60 32.06
C ASP A 177 22.83 0.95 33.17
N ASP A 178 22.83 -0.38 33.27
CA ASP A 178 23.68 -1.08 34.22
C ASP A 178 25.17 -0.98 33.85
N LEU A 179 25.52 -1.14 32.58
CA LEU A 179 26.90 -0.91 32.08
C LEU A 179 27.36 0.53 32.34
N ARG A 180 26.49 1.52 32.14
CA ARG A 180 26.80 2.93 32.44
C ARG A 180 27.08 3.15 33.93
N LYS A 181 26.32 2.50 34.81
CA LYS A 181 26.59 2.55 36.27
C LYS A 181 27.93 1.90 36.60
N GLU A 182 28.23 0.73 36.03
CA GLU A 182 29.49 0.02 36.26
C GLU A 182 30.70 0.84 35.80
N ILE A 183 30.64 1.42 34.59
CA ILE A 183 31.68 2.34 34.08
C ILE A 183 31.86 3.54 35.01
N ALA A 184 30.77 4.12 35.51
CA ALA A 184 30.85 5.26 36.42
C ALA A 184 31.49 4.91 37.78
N VAL A 185 31.27 3.70 38.29
CA VAL A 185 31.94 3.19 39.50
C VAL A 185 33.43 2.97 39.22
N GLY A 186 33.77 2.27 38.13
CA GLY A 186 35.16 2.01 37.75
C GLY A 186 35.97 3.30 37.54
N ALA A 187 35.37 4.32 36.91
CA ALA A 187 36.01 5.62 36.71
C ALA A 187 36.28 6.36 38.04
N ARG A 188 35.37 6.25 39.02
CA ARG A 188 35.56 6.84 40.36
C ARG A 188 36.66 6.14 41.15
N GLU A 189 36.79 4.83 41.01
CA GLU A 189 37.85 4.06 41.66
C GLU A 189 39.22 4.32 41.04
N ALA A 190 39.30 4.44 39.71
CA ALA A 190 40.55 4.77 39.00
C ALA A 190 41.16 6.10 39.45
N TYR A 191 40.35 7.14 39.71
CA TYR A 191 40.86 8.44 40.18
C TYR A 191 41.52 8.38 41.57
N LYS A 192 41.03 7.50 42.46
CA LYS A 192 41.62 7.32 43.80
C LYS A 192 42.99 6.66 43.78
N VAL A 193 43.31 5.88 42.75
CA VAL A 193 44.56 5.13 42.65
C VAL A 193 45.71 6.00 42.12
N VAL A 194 45.41 7.02 41.31
CA VAL A 194 46.43 7.90 40.71
C VAL A 194 46.95 8.97 41.69
N ASP A 195 46.14 9.38 42.68
CA ASP A 195 46.45 10.46 43.62
C ASP A 195 47.13 9.94 44.91
N THR A 196 48.12 9.05 44.78
CA THR A 196 48.72 8.34 45.93
C THR A 196 49.95 9.05 46.51
N GLU A 197 50.08 8.96 47.84
CA GLU A 197 51.06 9.61 48.76
C GLU A 197 52.52 9.66 48.27
N ALA A 198 52.93 8.78 47.36
CA ALA A 198 54.27 8.72 46.80
C ALA A 198 54.67 10.00 46.03
N GLU A 199 53.75 10.65 45.31
CA GLU A 199 54.07 11.93 44.65
C GLU A 199 54.19 13.09 45.65
N ALA A 200 53.37 13.08 46.71
CA ALA A 200 53.43 14.09 47.76
C ALA A 200 54.74 14.01 48.56
N GLN A 201 55.23 12.78 48.81
CA GLN A 201 56.46 12.54 49.55
C GLN A 201 57.71 12.98 48.75
N LYS A 202 57.76 12.68 47.44
CA LYS A 202 58.83 13.16 46.54
C LYS A 202 58.89 14.69 46.45
N LYS A 203 57.74 15.37 46.43
CA LYS A 203 57.70 16.84 46.43
C LYS A 203 58.25 17.45 47.73
N LYS A 204 57.98 16.82 48.87
CA LYS A 204 58.48 17.28 50.18
C LYS A 204 60.01 17.13 50.29
N GLU A 205 60.55 15.97 49.88
CA GLU A 205 61.99 15.72 49.90
C GLU A 205 62.78 16.71 49.02
N LEU A 206 62.26 17.03 47.83
CA LEU A 206 62.89 18.02 46.95
C LEU A 206 62.89 19.42 47.56
N ALA A 207 61.79 19.82 48.22
CA ALA A 207 61.70 21.12 48.88
C ALA A 207 62.69 21.23 50.05
N ASP A 208 62.85 20.17 50.85
CA ASP A 208 63.77 20.14 51.99
C ASP A 208 65.24 20.20 51.52
N LYS A 209 65.58 19.51 50.43
CA LYS A 209 66.93 19.59 49.83
C LYS A 209 67.25 21.00 49.32
N ILE A 210 66.32 21.62 48.59
CA ILE A 210 66.48 22.99 48.08
C ILE A 210 66.66 23.99 49.24
N ARG A 211 65.96 23.80 50.36
CA ARG A 211 66.08 24.67 51.53
C ARG A 211 67.44 24.50 52.20
N LYS A 212 67.95 23.28 52.33
CA LYS A 212 69.29 23.00 52.88
C LYS A 212 70.38 23.70 52.07
N ASP A 213 70.34 23.60 50.75
CA ASP A 213 71.39 24.09 49.85
C ASP A 213 71.41 25.62 49.66
N ARG A 214 70.34 26.31 50.09
CA ARG A 214 70.16 27.76 49.88
C ARG A 214 70.22 28.59 51.15
N THR A 215 70.35 27.97 52.32
CA THR A 215 70.37 28.72 53.59
C THR A 215 71.80 29.10 53.95
N VAL A 216 72.05 30.41 54.11
CA VAL A 216 73.39 30.99 54.35
C VAL A 216 73.39 31.91 55.58
N TYR A 217 74.56 32.11 56.15
CA TYR A 217 74.81 33.07 57.25
C TYR A 217 76.14 33.80 57.02
N ASP A 218 76.42 34.82 57.83
CA ASP A 218 77.68 35.59 57.76
C ASP A 218 77.90 36.22 56.35
N VAL A 219 76.86 36.91 55.85
CA VAL A 219 76.83 37.48 54.50
C VAL A 219 77.60 38.81 54.49
N VAL A 220 78.74 38.83 53.79
CA VAL A 220 79.60 40.00 53.64
C VAL A 220 79.61 40.49 52.18
N PRO A 221 79.17 41.74 51.91
CA PRO A 221 79.27 42.34 50.58
C PRO A 221 80.72 42.64 50.18
N ASP A 222 81.05 42.51 48.90
CA ASP A 222 82.36 42.86 48.34
C ASP A 222 82.66 44.38 48.37
N ASN A 223 81.64 45.22 48.37
CA ASN A 223 81.73 46.68 48.48
C ASN A 223 80.51 47.26 49.22
N VAL A 224 80.73 48.22 50.11
CA VAL A 224 79.70 48.81 50.99
C VAL A 224 78.69 49.68 50.24
N ILE A 225 79.10 50.35 49.14
CA ILE A 225 78.26 51.37 48.48
C ILE A 225 77.51 50.80 47.26
N ASN A 226 78.00 49.73 46.65
CA ASN A 226 77.32 49.03 45.55
C ASN A 226 77.85 47.60 45.38
N PRO A 227 77.38 46.64 46.20
CA PRO A 227 77.90 45.28 46.19
C PRO A 227 77.53 44.55 44.91
N LYS A 228 78.53 44.04 44.20
CA LYS A 228 78.29 43.18 43.01
C LYS A 228 78.22 41.72 43.42
N ASN A 229 78.96 41.33 44.44
CA ASN A 229 79.00 39.97 44.96
C ASN A 229 78.94 39.94 46.49
N TYR A 230 78.46 38.84 47.02
CA TYR A 230 78.34 38.56 48.43
C TYR A 230 79.09 37.26 48.73
N THR A 231 79.85 37.27 49.80
CA THR A 231 80.48 36.07 50.36
C THR A 231 79.69 35.67 51.58
N ALA A 232 79.22 34.43 51.65
CA ALA A 232 78.48 33.92 52.80
C ALA A 232 78.89 32.47 53.07
N LYS A 233 78.53 31.95 54.25
CA LYS A 233 78.73 30.53 54.58
C LYS A 233 77.42 29.79 54.50
N LEU A 234 77.41 28.60 53.90
CA LEU A 234 76.25 27.71 53.94
C LEU A 234 76.03 27.23 55.37
N VAL A 235 74.80 27.35 55.88
CA VAL A 235 74.48 26.96 57.25
C VAL A 235 74.67 25.45 57.46
N ALA A 236 74.44 24.65 56.42
CA ALA A 236 74.50 23.19 56.49
C ALA A 236 75.93 22.61 56.46
N THR A 237 76.88 23.23 55.76
CA THR A 237 78.22 22.65 55.49
C THR A 237 79.38 23.56 55.89
N ASP A 238 79.12 24.80 56.30
CA ASP A 238 80.13 25.83 56.58
C ASP A 238 81.06 26.18 55.40
N GLU A 239 80.69 25.74 54.20
CA GLU A 239 81.40 26.12 52.98
C GLU A 239 81.15 27.58 52.62
N VAL A 240 82.22 28.28 52.23
CA VAL A 240 82.16 29.66 51.79
C VAL A 240 81.68 29.71 50.34
N VAL A 241 80.52 30.34 50.12
CA VAL A 241 79.92 30.54 48.81
C VAL A 241 79.99 32.01 48.43
N ASN A 242 80.42 32.28 47.20
CA ASN A 242 80.38 33.61 46.61
C ASN A 242 79.27 33.67 45.56
N TYR A 243 78.34 34.61 45.70
CA TYR A 243 77.23 34.77 44.76
C TYR A 243 76.99 36.23 44.38
N ASN A 244 76.52 36.42 43.16
CA ASN A 244 76.24 37.75 42.61
C ASN A 244 74.97 38.36 43.25
N TRP A 245 74.89 39.69 43.28
CA TRP A 245 73.72 40.41 43.82
C TRP A 245 72.37 40.00 43.21
N THR A 246 72.36 39.63 41.93
CA THR A 246 71.16 39.11 41.24
C THR A 246 70.63 37.81 41.83
N LYS A 247 71.51 37.03 42.49
CA LYS A 247 71.17 35.77 43.13
C LYS A 247 70.87 35.90 44.62
N LYS A 248 70.85 37.11 45.20
CA LYS A 248 70.59 37.32 46.63
C LYS A 248 69.26 36.71 47.09
N ASN A 249 68.20 36.87 46.30
CA ASN A 249 66.87 36.33 46.62
C ASN A 249 66.77 34.79 46.47
N PHE A 250 67.80 34.13 45.92
CA PHE A 250 67.84 32.67 45.87
C PHE A 250 68.34 32.07 47.18
N TYR A 251 69.01 32.85 48.02
CA TYR A 251 69.53 32.41 49.31
C TYR A 251 68.66 32.92 50.47
N ILE A 252 68.52 32.11 51.50
CA ILE A 252 67.81 32.45 52.74
C ILE A 252 68.87 32.83 53.77
N GLU A 253 68.91 34.11 54.16
CA GLU A 253 69.89 34.64 55.12
C GLU A 253 69.39 34.43 56.55
N LEU A 254 70.15 33.68 57.36
CA LEU A 254 69.96 33.59 58.80
C LEU A 254 70.96 34.53 59.50
N THR A 255 70.43 35.40 60.36
CA THR A 255 71.22 36.40 61.10
C THR A 255 71.30 36.10 62.59
N ASP A 256 70.38 35.30 63.13
CA ASP A 256 70.40 34.88 64.55
C ASP A 256 71.23 33.60 64.73
N GLU A 257 72.21 33.64 65.63
CA GLU A 257 73.06 32.51 65.99
C GLU A 257 72.26 31.32 66.53
N ASN A 258 71.14 31.56 67.22
CA ASN A 258 70.28 30.48 67.73
C ASN A 258 69.55 29.75 66.59
N GLU A 259 69.12 30.48 65.56
CA GLU A 259 68.46 29.89 64.38
C GLU A 259 69.46 29.12 63.51
N ILE A 260 70.70 29.61 63.40
CA ILE A 260 71.80 28.92 62.71
C ILE A 260 72.10 27.57 63.41
N LEU A 261 72.18 27.55 64.73
CA LEU A 261 72.42 26.33 65.50
C LEU A 261 71.26 25.33 65.39
N GLN A 262 70.01 25.80 65.43
CA GLN A 262 68.83 24.94 65.24
C GLN A 262 68.77 24.37 63.82
N PHE A 263 69.04 25.18 62.80
CA PHE A 263 69.08 24.71 61.42
C PHE A 263 70.19 23.67 61.21
N ARG A 264 71.37 23.90 61.80
CA ARG A 264 72.43 22.89 61.81
C ARG A 264 71.96 21.59 62.44
N GLN A 265 71.36 21.63 63.63
CA GLN A 265 70.84 20.41 64.29
C GLN A 265 69.77 19.68 63.46
N GLN A 266 68.93 20.43 62.73
CA GLN A 266 67.87 19.85 61.88
C GLN A 266 68.44 19.15 60.63
N TYR A 267 69.55 19.65 60.07
CA TYR A 267 70.11 19.17 58.80
C TYR A 267 71.48 18.47 58.93
N SER A 268 72.04 18.41 60.14
CA SER A 268 73.20 17.59 60.51
C SER A 268 72.74 16.14 60.71
N GLN A 269 72.49 15.45 59.60
CA GLN A 269 72.55 14.00 59.57
C GLN A 269 73.94 13.62 59.05
N PRO A 270 74.61 12.63 59.67
CA PRO A 270 75.85 12.09 59.11
C PRO A 270 75.57 11.59 57.70
N GLU A 271 76.45 11.90 56.75
CA GLU A 271 76.50 11.23 55.46
C GLU A 271 76.59 9.72 55.73
N ALA A 272 75.45 9.04 55.66
CA ALA A 272 75.43 7.61 55.49
C ALA A 272 75.97 7.36 54.09
N THR A 273 77.21 6.89 54.08
CA THR A 273 77.94 6.36 52.94
C THR A 273 77.01 5.71 51.93
N GLU A 274 77.07 6.19 50.70
CA GLU A 274 76.55 5.53 49.52
C GLU A 274 77.01 4.06 49.51
N SER A 275 76.06 3.14 49.56
CA SER A 275 76.23 1.77 49.09
C SER A 275 75.18 1.52 48.03
N ASP A 276 75.56 1.76 46.78
CA ASP A 276 74.92 1.24 45.57
C ASP A 276 75.83 0.11 45.04
N PRO A 277 75.39 -0.87 44.22
CA PRO A 277 74.03 -1.33 43.90
C PRO A 277 73.87 -2.85 44.11
N ALA A 278 72.63 -3.34 44.18
CA ALA A 278 72.33 -4.68 43.69
C ALA A 278 71.05 -4.64 42.85
N GLU A 279 71.28 -4.56 41.54
CA GLU A 279 70.33 -4.85 40.49
C GLU A 279 69.59 -6.17 40.78
N VAL A 280 68.27 -6.11 40.90
CA VAL A 280 67.43 -7.24 40.49
C VAL A 280 66.53 -6.74 39.39
N ALA A 281 67.04 -6.92 38.18
CA ALA A 281 66.21 -7.02 36.99
C ALA A 281 65.15 -8.11 37.22
N THR A 282 63.88 -7.76 37.08
CA THR A 282 62.87 -8.73 36.67
C THR A 282 61.95 -8.07 35.66
N SER A 283 62.36 -8.28 34.40
CA SER A 283 61.55 -8.32 33.18
C SER A 283 60.03 -8.40 33.38
N LEU A 284 59.33 -7.39 32.85
CA LEU A 284 58.25 -7.65 31.88
C LEU A 284 58.89 -7.44 30.49
N PRO A 285 58.49 -8.11 29.40
CA PRO A 285 57.21 -8.78 29.17
C PRO A 285 57.36 -10.21 28.57
N ASP A 286 56.34 -11.06 28.71
CA ASP A 286 56.01 -11.88 27.54
C ASP A 286 54.51 -12.15 27.47
N SER A 287 54.05 -12.03 26.23
CA SER A 287 52.71 -12.22 25.73
C SER A 287 52.31 -13.69 25.83
N VAL A 288 51.24 -14.01 26.55
CA VAL A 288 50.40 -15.15 26.19
C VAL A 288 48.94 -14.81 26.50
N THR A 289 48.21 -14.44 25.46
CA THR A 289 46.77 -14.63 25.34
C THR A 289 46.39 -16.09 25.62
N PRO A 290 45.52 -16.39 26.59
CA PRO A 290 44.65 -17.54 26.47
C PRO A 290 43.41 -17.11 25.70
N GLU A 291 43.29 -17.63 24.49
CA GLU A 291 42.10 -17.62 23.67
C GLU A 291 41.00 -18.41 24.41
N GLU A 292 40.11 -17.71 25.13
CA GLU A 292 38.87 -18.32 25.60
C GLU A 292 37.95 -18.50 24.39
N THR A 293 37.89 -19.75 23.94
CA THR A 293 36.95 -20.24 22.95
C THR A 293 35.53 -19.98 23.44
N PHE A 294 34.80 -19.12 22.75
CA PHE A 294 33.35 -19.04 22.91
C PHE A 294 32.73 -20.40 22.48
N PRO A 295 31.77 -20.96 23.22
CA PRO A 295 31.06 -22.15 22.79
C PRO A 295 30.24 -21.83 21.52
N ASP A 296 30.45 -22.62 20.46
CA ASP A 296 29.66 -22.57 19.25
C ASP A 296 28.18 -22.80 19.57
N LEU A 297 27.34 -21.84 19.19
CA LEU A 297 25.89 -22.02 19.16
C LEU A 297 25.54 -23.07 18.10
N PRO A 298 24.66 -24.04 18.38
CA PRO A 298 24.23 -24.99 17.37
C PRO A 298 23.48 -24.26 16.25
N SER A 299 24.04 -24.32 15.04
CA SER A 299 23.37 -23.89 13.82
C SER A 299 22.19 -24.83 13.54
N ALA A 300 20.97 -24.32 13.63
CA ALA A 300 19.79 -25.05 13.20
C ALA A 300 19.80 -25.13 11.67
N GLU A 301 19.91 -26.35 11.14
CA GLU A 301 19.74 -26.63 9.72
C GLU A 301 18.37 -26.10 9.24
N LEU A 302 18.41 -25.23 8.22
CA LEU A 302 17.21 -24.82 7.50
C LEU A 302 16.61 -26.04 6.80
N PRO A 303 15.28 -26.26 6.87
CA PRO A 303 14.64 -27.26 6.03
C PRO A 303 14.75 -26.87 4.55
N GLU A 304 15.17 -27.82 3.72
CA GLU A 304 15.19 -27.71 2.27
C GLU A 304 13.79 -27.36 1.74
N VAL A 305 13.66 -26.16 1.15
CA VAL A 305 12.49 -25.79 0.36
C VAL A 305 12.65 -26.32 -1.06
N SER A 306 11.78 -27.26 -1.41
CA SER A 306 11.58 -27.76 -2.77
C SER A 306 11.26 -26.62 -3.74
N SER A 307 11.96 -26.61 -4.86
CA SER A 307 11.85 -25.64 -5.94
C SER A 307 10.53 -25.80 -6.73
N LEU A 308 9.75 -24.73 -6.80
CA LEU A 308 8.75 -24.49 -7.85
C LEU A 308 8.92 -23.07 -8.43
N PRO A 309 8.62 -22.87 -9.73
CA PRO A 309 9.27 -21.84 -10.54
C PRO A 309 8.63 -20.45 -10.46
N ASN A 310 9.52 -19.47 -10.58
CA ASN A 310 9.36 -18.06 -10.90
C ASN A 310 8.04 -17.67 -11.61
N THR A 311 7.37 -16.63 -11.10
CA THR A 311 7.01 -15.41 -11.87
C THR A 311 6.43 -14.36 -10.92
N VAL A 312 7.28 -13.57 -10.26
CA VAL A 312 6.92 -12.21 -9.85
C VAL A 312 8.13 -11.32 -10.06
N ASP A 313 8.00 -10.46 -11.06
CA ASP A 313 8.89 -9.37 -11.42
C ASP A 313 8.97 -8.36 -10.25
N GLN A 314 10.12 -8.35 -9.55
CA GLN A 314 10.46 -7.32 -8.57
C GLN A 314 11.36 -6.28 -9.24
N GLY A 315 10.76 -5.15 -9.61
CA GLY A 315 11.48 -3.93 -9.95
C GLY A 315 12.18 -3.33 -8.73
N GLN A 316 13.50 -3.45 -8.72
CA GLN A 316 14.44 -2.95 -7.73
C GLN A 316 14.37 -1.42 -7.56
N GLN A 317 14.25 -0.96 -6.31
CA GLN A 317 14.70 0.36 -5.90
C GLN A 317 16.21 0.30 -5.62
N ASN A 318 17.01 0.84 -6.55
CA ASN A 318 18.11 1.79 -6.31
C ASN A 318 19.10 1.77 -7.47
N GLY A 319 19.26 2.90 -8.15
CA GLY A 319 20.35 3.12 -9.10
C GLY A 319 20.08 4.25 -10.08
N GLU A 320 20.72 5.39 -9.84
CA GLU A 320 21.06 6.46 -10.80
C GLU A 320 19.93 7.11 -11.61
N VAL A 321 19.57 8.30 -11.13
CA VAL A 321 18.97 9.35 -11.95
C VAL A 321 20.02 9.81 -12.96
N SER A 322 20.07 9.15 -14.13
CA SER A 322 20.68 9.75 -15.31
C SER A 322 19.78 10.89 -15.77
N ALA A 323 20.33 12.10 -15.65
CA ALA A 323 19.79 13.33 -16.17
C ALA A 323 19.66 13.26 -17.71
N ALA A 324 18.50 12.87 -18.21
CA ALA A 324 18.00 13.25 -19.53
C ALA A 324 16.49 13.01 -19.57
N ASN A 325 15.73 14.07 -19.88
CA ASN A 325 14.26 14.09 -20.03
C ASN A 325 13.42 14.22 -18.74
N ALA A 326 13.82 15.14 -17.87
CA ALA A 326 12.85 15.91 -17.09
C ALA A 326 12.09 16.86 -18.05
N GLY A 327 11.10 16.31 -18.75
CA GLY A 327 10.11 17.05 -19.51
C GLY A 327 8.91 17.35 -18.61
N GLN A 328 8.81 18.62 -18.22
CA GLN A 328 7.74 19.26 -17.46
C GLN A 328 6.33 18.84 -17.90
N GLY A 329 5.39 18.77 -16.94
CA GLY A 329 4.01 19.13 -17.25
C GLY A 329 2.88 18.54 -16.43
N GLN A 330 3.02 17.35 -15.82
CA GLN A 330 1.83 16.71 -15.27
C GLN A 330 1.61 17.06 -13.79
N THR A 331 0.56 17.85 -13.54
CA THR A 331 0.12 18.18 -12.19
C THR A 331 -0.44 16.94 -11.49
N VAL A 332 -0.45 16.94 -10.16
CA VAL A 332 -0.95 15.83 -9.33
C VAL A 332 -2.40 15.45 -9.70
N GLU A 333 -3.16 16.42 -10.20
CA GLU A 333 -4.54 16.23 -10.67
C GLU A 333 -4.62 15.36 -11.93
N GLU A 334 -3.70 15.49 -12.89
CA GLU A 334 -3.68 14.63 -14.08
C GLU A 334 -3.33 13.18 -13.73
N ARG A 335 -2.46 12.99 -12.72
CA ARG A 335 -2.13 11.67 -12.19
C ARG A 335 -3.30 11.02 -11.46
N LEU A 336 -4.06 11.80 -10.68
CA LEU A 336 -5.27 11.29 -10.02
C LEU A 336 -6.36 10.95 -11.04
N SER A 337 -6.55 11.78 -12.06
CA SER A 337 -7.59 11.57 -13.08
C SER A 337 -7.30 10.35 -13.97
N ALA A 338 -6.02 10.10 -14.29
CA ALA A 338 -5.61 8.88 -14.99
C ALA A 338 -5.82 7.62 -14.13
N LEU A 339 -5.61 7.71 -12.81
CA LEU A 339 -5.86 6.62 -11.88
C LEU A 339 -7.38 6.34 -11.73
N GLU A 340 -8.20 7.39 -11.62
CA GLU A 340 -9.66 7.25 -11.57
C GLU A 340 -10.24 6.66 -12.86
N ALA A 341 -9.71 7.06 -14.03
CA ALA A 341 -10.13 6.50 -15.32
C ALA A 341 -9.78 5.00 -15.43
N HIS A 342 -8.65 4.59 -14.88
CA HIS A 342 -8.20 3.20 -14.91
C HIS A 342 -8.96 2.30 -13.90
N VAL A 343 -9.41 2.87 -12.78
CA VAL A 343 -10.10 2.11 -11.72
C VAL A 343 -11.62 2.11 -11.90
N PHE A 344 -12.22 3.20 -12.40
CA PHE A 344 -13.68 3.37 -12.43
C PHE A 344 -14.30 3.41 -13.84
N GLY A 345 -13.51 3.33 -14.92
CA GLY A 345 -14.02 3.13 -16.29
C GLY A 345 -14.93 4.24 -16.83
N TYR A 346 -15.00 5.42 -16.20
CA TYR A 346 -15.83 6.52 -16.69
C TYR A 346 -15.09 7.35 -17.73
N VAL A 347 -15.39 7.10 -19.01
CA VAL A 347 -15.10 8.04 -20.10
C VAL A 347 -16.09 9.20 -19.98
N LYS A 348 -15.68 10.34 -19.43
CA LYS A 348 -16.38 11.60 -19.67
C LYS A 348 -16.21 11.95 -21.15
N GLN A 349 -17.27 11.78 -21.94
CA GLN A 349 -17.38 12.47 -23.22
C GLN A 349 -17.34 13.97 -22.95
N ALA A 350 -16.27 14.62 -23.41
CA ALA A 350 -16.23 16.06 -23.53
C ALA A 350 -17.27 16.48 -24.57
N VAL A 351 -18.27 17.22 -24.14
CA VAL A 351 -19.15 17.98 -25.02
C VAL A 351 -18.30 19.09 -25.63
N ALA A 352 -18.19 19.09 -26.96
CA ALA A 352 -17.81 20.22 -27.79
C ALA A 352 -18.90 20.43 -28.83
#